data_AF-A0A7C0X166-F1
#
_entry.id   AF-A0A7C0X166-F1
#
_cell.length_a   1.000
_cell.length_b   1.000
_cell.length_c   1.000
_cell.angle_alpha   90.00
_cell.angle_beta   90.00
_cell.angle_gamma   90.00
#
_symmetry.space_group_name_H-M   'P 1'
#
loop_
_entity.id
_entity.type
_entity.pdbx_description
1 polymer ?
#
loop_
_entity_poly.entity_id
_entity_poly.type
_entity_poly.pdbx_seq_one_letter_code
_entity_poly.pdbx_strand_id
1 'polypeptide(L)'
;LILSVAMDMMHGRMSREGHTPEEVEESSEREDISFFPMAVPMLAGPGAITTAIVLMKSVTSIKLKMIVLISIILVFFITWILFSLSEEIHRVLGVTGSMVTTRMMGLILGAIAVQFITTGLWDIYLALSQGAG
;
A
#
# COMPACT_ATOMS: atom_id res chain seq x y z
N LEU A 1 4.88 -1.59 15.85
CA LEU A 1 3.67 -1.18 15.10
C LEU A 1 3.50 -2.01 13.83
N ILE A 2 4.34 -1.88 12.79
CA ILE A 2 4.20 -2.64 11.53
C ILE A 2 4.21 -4.17 11.73
N LEU A 3 5.13 -4.68 12.58
CA LEU A 3 5.16 -6.11 12.92
C LEU A 3 3.85 -6.59 13.57
N SER A 4 3.24 -5.79 14.44
CA SER A 4 1.99 -6.15 15.11
C SER A 4 0.83 -6.26 14.12
N VAL A 5 0.70 -5.26 13.22
CA VAL A 5 -0.30 -5.27 12.13
C VAL A 5 -0.11 -6.49 11.21
N ALA A 6 1.14 -6.83 10.88
CA ALA A 6 1.46 -8.03 10.12
C ALA A 6 0.98 -9.31 10.80
N MET A 7 1.22 -9.44 12.12
CA MET A 7 0.76 -10.61 12.89
C MET A 7 -0.76 -10.67 12.95
N ASP A 8 -1.46 -9.53 13.11
CA ASP A 8 -2.92 -9.48 13.14
C ASP A 8 -3.54 -9.89 11.79
N MET A 9 -2.92 -9.48 10.68
CA MET A 9 -3.26 -9.90 9.31
C MET A 9 -3.05 -11.41 9.10
N MET A 10 -1.91 -11.95 9.52
CA MET A 10 -1.58 -13.38 9.35
C MET A 10 -2.46 -14.30 10.18
N HIS A 11 -2.83 -13.88 11.40
CA HIS A 11 -3.72 -14.63 12.28
C HIS A 11 -5.19 -14.53 11.88
N GLY A 12 -5.52 -13.77 10.83
CA GLY A 12 -6.88 -13.71 10.28
C GLY A 12 -7.87 -12.96 11.16
N ARG A 13 -7.42 -12.11 12.10
CA ARG A 13 -8.30 -11.27 12.92
C ARG A 13 -8.93 -10.09 12.17
N MET A 14 -8.80 -10.05 10.85
CA MET A 14 -9.33 -9.02 9.96
C MET A 14 -10.24 -9.55 8.86
N SER A 15 -10.70 -10.81 8.94
CA SER A 15 -11.76 -11.30 8.06
C SER A 15 -13.13 -11.10 8.73
N ARG A 16 -13.52 -9.83 8.89
CA ARG A 16 -14.92 -9.42 9.06
C ARG A 16 -15.12 -8.14 8.23
N GLU A 17 -14.64 -8.17 6.99
CA GLU A 17 -15.18 -7.30 5.95
C GLU A 17 -16.58 -7.85 5.65
N GLY A 18 -17.58 -7.22 6.28
CA GLY A 18 -18.97 -7.67 6.30
C GLY A 18 -19.52 -7.84 4.90
N HIS A 19 -19.95 -9.05 4.59
CA HIS A 19 -20.82 -9.33 3.44
C HIS A 19 -22.29 -9.46 3.84
N THR A 20 -22.64 -9.12 5.08
CA THR A 20 -24.03 -9.05 5.54
C THR A 20 -24.30 -7.73 6.27
N PRO A 21 -25.49 -7.12 6.08
CA PRO A 21 -25.82 -5.82 6.67
C PRO A 21 -25.81 -5.81 8.22
N GLU A 22 -25.88 -6.97 8.88
CA GLU A 22 -25.81 -7.08 10.35
C GLU A 22 -24.38 -6.93 10.92
N GLU A 23 -23.32 -7.20 10.16
CA GLU A 23 -21.92 -7.10 10.67
C GLU A 23 -21.32 -5.69 10.55
N VAL A 24 -21.93 -4.80 9.76
CA VAL A 24 -21.52 -3.39 9.60
C VAL A 24 -21.76 -2.58 10.89
N GLU A 25 -22.70 -3.02 11.72
CA GLU A 25 -23.02 -2.37 12.99
C GLU A 25 -21.97 -2.71 14.07
N GLU A 26 -21.43 -3.93 14.05
CA GLU A 26 -20.39 -4.42 14.98
C GLU A 26 -18.97 -3.92 14.61
N SER A 27 -18.74 -3.55 13.34
CA SER A 27 -17.45 -3.00 12.87
C SER A 27 -17.21 -1.55 13.27
N SER A 28 -18.23 -0.85 13.76
CA SER A 28 -18.11 0.55 14.19
C SER A 28 -17.27 0.73 15.47
N GLU A 29 -17.12 -0.32 16.29
CA GLU A 29 -16.35 -0.27 17.55
C GLU A 29 -14.88 -0.66 17.42
N ARG A 30 -14.49 -1.32 16.33
CA ARG A 30 -13.09 -1.65 16.06
C ARG A 30 -12.62 -0.71 14.99
N GLU A 31 -11.96 0.37 15.42
CA GLU A 31 -11.22 1.32 14.60
C GLU A 31 -10.90 0.68 13.25
N ASP A 32 -11.68 1.07 12.23
CA ASP A 32 -11.30 0.95 10.84
C ASP A 32 -9.82 1.28 10.83
N ILE A 33 -8.99 0.26 10.58
CA ILE A 33 -7.54 0.39 10.50
C ILE A 33 -7.32 1.20 9.24
N SER A 34 -7.60 2.49 9.35
CA SER A 34 -7.46 3.50 8.34
C SER A 34 -5.99 3.42 8.00
N PHE A 35 -5.67 2.82 6.86
CA PHE A 35 -5.36 3.50 5.60
C PHE A 35 -4.65 4.88 5.66
N PHE A 36 -4.19 5.32 6.83
CA PHE A 36 -3.53 6.58 7.11
C PHE A 36 -2.03 6.32 7.29
N PRO A 37 -1.13 6.98 6.57
CA PRO A 37 -1.29 7.81 5.38
C PRO A 37 -0.99 7.02 4.10
N MET A 38 -1.23 5.70 4.02
CA MET A 38 -0.70 4.82 2.95
C MET A 38 -1.58 4.71 1.69
N ALA A 39 -2.91 4.88 1.79
CA ALA A 39 -3.80 4.71 0.63
C ALA A 39 -3.42 5.64 -0.54
N VAL A 40 -3.18 6.91 -0.19
CA VAL A 40 -2.84 7.98 -1.13
C VAL A 40 -1.43 7.78 -1.72
N PRO A 41 -0.38 7.47 -0.93
CA PRO A 41 0.93 7.02 -1.42
C PRO A 41 0.94 5.71 -2.20
N MET A 42 -0.01 4.80 -2.01
CA MET A 42 -0.05 3.59 -2.82
C MET A 42 -0.61 3.86 -4.22
N LEU A 43 -1.64 4.70 -4.33
CA LEU A 43 -2.25 5.07 -5.61
C LEU A 43 -1.40 6.06 -6.42
N ALA A 44 -0.93 7.13 -5.77
CA ALA A 44 -0.10 8.15 -6.38
C ALA A 44 1.12 8.37 -5.48
N GLY A 45 2.01 7.37 -5.48
CA GLY A 45 3.15 7.40 -4.57
C GLY A 45 4.04 8.62 -4.74
N PRO A 46 4.76 9.02 -3.67
CA PRO A 46 5.69 10.14 -3.74
C PRO A 46 6.71 9.99 -4.87
N GLY A 47 7.08 8.75 -5.21
CA GLY A 47 7.89 8.42 -6.39
C GLY A 47 7.20 8.77 -7.70
N ALA A 48 5.93 8.36 -7.90
CA ALA A 48 5.17 8.68 -9.11
C ALA A 48 4.97 10.19 -9.29
N ILE A 49 4.67 10.91 -8.19
CA ILE A 49 4.55 12.38 -8.20
C ILE A 49 5.88 13.02 -8.59
N THR A 50 6.99 12.56 -7.98
CA THR A 50 8.33 13.08 -8.29
C THR A 50 8.71 12.81 -9.74
N THR A 51 8.45 11.60 -10.26
CA THR A 51 8.68 11.26 -11.66
C THR A 51 7.87 12.15 -12.59
N ALA A 52 6.59 12.39 -12.31
CA ALA A 52 5.76 13.28 -13.11
C ALA A 52 6.32 14.72 -13.14
N ILE A 53 6.74 15.25 -11.99
CA ILE A 53 7.35 16.58 -11.88
C ILE A 53 8.67 16.64 -12.66
N VAL A 54 9.56 15.66 -12.48
CA VAL A 54 10.86 15.61 -13.17
C VAL A 54 10.66 15.48 -14.67
N LEU A 55 9.74 14.63 -15.11
CA LEU A 55 9.48 14.40 -16.52
C LEU A 55 8.91 15.67 -17.18
N MET A 56 7.98 16.36 -16.51
CA MET A 56 7.42 17.64 -16.96
C MET A 56 8.47 18.77 -17.00
N LYS A 57 9.43 18.77 -16.07
CA LYS A 57 10.53 19.74 -16.01
C LYS A 57 11.64 19.44 -17.03
N SER A 58 11.87 18.17 -17.35
CA SER A 58 12.93 17.72 -18.25
C SER A 58 12.61 17.97 -19.74
N VAL A 59 11.34 18.23 -20.08
CA VAL A 59 10.91 18.44 -21.46
C VAL A 59 10.70 19.93 -21.76
N THR A 60 11.52 20.47 -22.66
CA THR A 60 11.42 21.87 -23.11
C THR A 60 10.42 22.06 -24.25
N SER A 61 10.18 21.02 -25.06
CA SER A 61 9.28 21.07 -26.21
C SER A 61 7.82 20.87 -25.82
N ILE A 62 6.92 21.72 -26.35
CA ILE A 62 5.48 21.66 -26.08
C ILE A 62 4.85 20.31 -26.49
N LYS A 63 5.37 19.68 -27.55
CA LYS A 63 4.90 18.36 -28.02
C LYS A 63 5.17 17.27 -26.98
N LEU A 64 6.35 17.29 -26.34
CA LEU A 64 6.71 16.31 -25.32
C LEU A 64 5.90 16.51 -24.04
N LYS A 65 5.62 17.77 -23.65
CA LYS A 65 4.71 18.06 -22.53
C LYS A 65 3.31 17.48 -22.74
N MET A 66 2.77 17.59 -23.95
CA MET A 66 1.47 17.00 -24.29
C MET A 66 1.47 15.47 -24.17
N ILE A 67 2.55 14.80 -24.61
CA ILE A 67 2.68 13.34 -24.48
C ILE A 67 2.69 12.91 -23.00
N VAL A 68 3.42 13.63 -22.15
CA VAL A 68 3.44 13.36 -20.70
C VAL A 68 2.05 13.53 -20.09
N LEU A 69 1.34 14.60 -20.44
CA LEU A 69 -0.01 14.86 -19.94
C LEU A 69 -0.99 13.76 -20.37
N ILE A 70 -0.96 13.35 -21.64
CA ILE A 70 -1.79 12.25 -22.16
C ILE A 70 -1.48 10.95 -21.42
N SER A 71 -0.20 10.68 -21.14
CA SER A 71 0.22 9.49 -20.39
C SER A 71 -0.35 9.48 -18.97
N ILE A 72 -0.32 10.62 -18.28
CA ILE A 72 -0.90 10.76 -16.93
C ILE A 72 -2.41 10.51 -16.96
N ILE A 73 -3.13 11.14 -17.90
CA ILE A 73 -4.58 10.95 -18.07
C ILE A 73 -4.90 9.48 -18.36
N LEU A 74 -4.10 8.82 -19.22
CA LEU A 74 -4.27 7.42 -19.55
C LEU A 74 -4.09 6.51 -18.32
N VAL A 75 -3.09 6.76 -17.49
CA VAL A 75 -2.89 6.01 -16.23
C VAL A 75 -4.10 6.18 -15.32
N PHE A 76 -4.57 7.41 -15.11
CA PHE A 76 -5.79 7.65 -14.30
C PHE A 76 -7.01 6.94 -14.86
N PHE A 77 -7.18 6.94 -16.19
CA PHE A 77 -8.28 6.25 -16.85
C PHE A 77 -8.21 4.73 -16.64
N ILE A 78 -7.03 4.13 -16.74
CA ILE A 78 -6.82 2.70 -16.46
C ILE A 78 -7.12 2.40 -14.98
N THR A 79 -6.62 3.22 -14.05
CA THR A 79 -6.92 3.07 -12.62
C THR A 79 -8.42 3.16 -12.35
N TRP A 80 -9.12 4.08 -13.01
CA TRP A 80 -10.57 4.21 -12.89
C TRP A 80 -11.31 2.96 -13.39
N ILE A 81 -10.88 2.37 -14.52
CA ILE A 81 -11.45 1.11 -15.01
C ILE A 81 -11.22 -0.03 -14.01
N LEU A 82 -10.00 -0.14 -13.45
CA LEU A 82 -9.68 -1.17 -12.46
C LEU A 82 -10.57 -1.05 -11.22
N PHE A 83 -10.80 0.18 -10.75
CA PHE A 83 -11.70 0.43 -9.62
C PHE A 83 -13.17 0.16 -9.96
N SER A 84 -13.60 0.49 -11.18
CA SER A 84 -14.95 0.15 -11.65
C SER A 84 -15.18 -1.36 -11.71
N LEU A 85 -14.15 -2.13 -12.09
CA LEU A 85 -14.17 -3.60 -12.08
C LEU A 85 -13.93 -4.22 -10.69
N SER A 86 -13.72 -3.42 -9.64
CA SER A 86 -13.40 -3.91 -8.29
C SER A 86 -14.47 -4.88 -7.77
N GLU A 87 -15.75 -4.62 -8.04
CA GLU A 87 -16.86 -5.48 -7.62
C GLU A 87 -16.80 -6.87 -8.29
N GLU A 88 -16.43 -6.92 -9.57
CA GLU A 88 -16.26 -8.18 -10.31
C GLU A 88 -14.99 -8.92 -9.87
N ILE A 89 -13.90 -8.18 -9.61
CA ILE A 89 -12.65 -8.71 -9.04
C ILE A 89 -12.93 -9.36 -7.68
N HIS A 90 -13.74 -8.70 -6.85
CA HIS A 90 -14.15 -9.22 -5.55
C HIS A 90 -14.96 -10.51 -5.68
N ARG A 91 -15.86 -10.58 -6.67
CA ARG A 91 -16.65 -11.79 -6.97
C ARG A 91 -15.78 -12.97 -7.42
N VAL A 92 -14.70 -12.70 -8.18
CA VAL A 92 -13.75 -13.72 -8.64
C VAL A 92 -12.83 -14.19 -7.50
N LEU A 93 -12.34 -13.28 -6.67
CA LEU A 93 -11.51 -13.61 -5.51
C LEU A 93 -12.31 -14.38 -4.44
N GLY A 94 -13.57 -13.98 -4.23
CA GLY A 94 -14.41 -14.53 -3.19
C GLY A 94 -13.83 -14.39 -1.78
N VAL A 95 -14.49 -15.01 -0.81
CA VAL A 95 -14.08 -14.93 0.61
C VAL A 95 -12.70 -15.56 0.83
N THR A 96 -12.44 -16.71 0.18
CA THR A 96 -11.15 -17.42 0.30
C THR A 96 -9.99 -16.62 -0.32
N GLY A 97 -10.18 -16.03 -1.51
CA GLY A 97 -9.14 -15.26 -2.17
C GLY A 97 -8.82 -13.95 -1.44
N SER A 98 -9.83 -13.27 -0.88
CA SER A 98 -9.60 -12.11 -0.01
C SER A 98 -8.78 -12.50 1.23
N MET A 99 -9.13 -13.60 1.91
CA MET A 99 -8.38 -14.07 3.09
C MET A 99 -6.92 -14.40 2.77
N VAL A 100 -6.66 -15.06 1.64
CA VAL A 100 -5.29 -15.36 1.20
C VAL A 100 -4.53 -14.07 0.91
N THR A 101 -5.16 -13.10 0.23
CA THR A 101 -4.54 -11.81 -0.12
C THR A 101 -4.17 -11.02 1.15
N THR A 102 -5.06 -10.94 2.12
CA THR A 102 -4.79 -10.28 3.42
C THR A 102 -3.64 -10.96 4.17
N ARG A 103 -3.55 -12.29 4.15
CA ARG A 103 -2.41 -13.01 4.72
C ARG A 103 -1.10 -12.72 3.98
N MET A 104 -1.13 -12.66 2.65
CA MET A 104 0.04 -12.30 1.85
C MET A 104 0.53 -10.89 2.17
N MET A 105 -0.36 -9.91 2.30
CA MET A 105 0.01 -8.56 2.75
C MET A 105 0.62 -8.59 4.15
N GLY A 106 0.05 -9.36 5.08
CA GLY A 106 0.63 -9.58 6.41
C GLY A 106 2.04 -10.16 6.35
N LEU A 107 2.29 -11.17 5.51
CA LEU A 107 3.63 -11.75 5.32
C LEU A 107 4.63 -10.73 4.76
N ILE A 108 4.22 -9.90 3.79
CA ILE A 108 5.05 -8.83 3.22
C ILE A 108 5.39 -7.79 4.29
N LEU A 109 4.40 -7.30 5.04
CA LEU A 109 4.62 -6.34 6.12
C LEU A 109 5.51 -6.93 7.21
N GLY A 110 5.36 -8.22 7.53
CA GLY A 110 6.22 -8.93 8.47
C GLY A 110 7.68 -8.96 8.01
N ALA A 111 7.91 -9.26 6.73
CA ALA A 111 9.26 -9.23 6.14
C ALA A 111 9.87 -7.82 6.21
N ILE A 112 9.11 -6.78 5.85
CA ILE A 112 9.55 -5.38 5.94
C ILE A 112 9.88 -4.99 7.39
N ALA A 113 9.06 -5.43 8.34
CA ALA A 113 9.30 -5.15 9.76
C ALA A 113 10.61 -5.80 10.26
N VAL A 114 10.86 -7.07 9.88
CA VAL A 114 12.12 -7.76 10.22
C VAL A 114 13.31 -7.07 9.55
N GLN A 115 13.17 -6.63 8.30
CA GLN A 115 14.20 -5.85 7.61
C GLN A 115 14.54 -4.58 8.39
N PHE A 116 13.55 -3.79 8.79
CA PHE A 116 13.78 -2.57 9.57
C PHE A 116 14.43 -2.82 10.93
N ILE A 117 14.00 -3.87 11.64
CA ILE A 117 14.64 -4.26 12.91
C ILE A 117 16.11 -4.61 12.68
N THR A 118 16.40 -5.40 11.64
CA THR A 118 17.76 -5.86 11.34
C THR A 118 18.66 -4.69 10.93
N THR A 119 18.20 -3.81 10.04
CA THR A 119 18.94 -2.61 9.64
C THR A 119 19.17 -1.68 10.83
N GLY A 120 18.15 -1.44 11.67
CA GLY A 120 18.30 -0.61 12.86
C GLY A 120 19.30 -1.17 13.87
N LEU A 121 19.29 -2.49 14.11
CA LEU A 121 20.26 -3.16 14.99
C LEU A 121 21.69 -3.09 14.42
N TRP A 122 21.83 -3.29 13.11
CA TRP A 122 23.11 -3.20 12.42
C TRP A 122 23.70 -1.78 12.52
N ASP A 123 22.88 -0.76 12.32
CA ASP A 123 23.29 0.64 12.42
C ASP A 123 23.73 1.02 13.84
N ILE A 124 23.01 0.53 14.87
CA ILE A 124 23.41 0.71 16.27
C ILE A 124 24.75 0.01 16.56
N TYR A 125 24.93 -1.21 16.09
CA TYR A 125 26.19 -1.94 16.25
C TYR A 125 27.36 -1.20 15.60
N LEU A 126 27.18 -0.72 14.36
CA LEU A 126 28.17 0.09 13.66
C LEU A 126 28.50 1.38 14.43
N ALA A 127 27.49 2.09 14.93
CA ALA A 127 27.68 3.32 15.70
C ALA A 127 28.49 3.08 16.99
N LEU A 128 28.22 1.98 17.71
CA LEU A 128 28.98 1.60 18.90
C LEU A 128 30.42 1.19 18.56
N SER A 129 30.64 0.51 17.43
CA SER A 129 31.97 0.11 16.99
C SER A 129 32.86 1.28 16.57
N GLN A 130 32.28 2.35 16.01
CA GLN A 130 33.01 3.54 15.57
C GLN A 130 33.18 4.59 16.68
N GLY A 131 32.28 4.64 17.66
CA GLY A 131 32.40 5.52 18.83
C GLY A 131 33.38 5.05 19.91
N ALA A 132 33.99 3.87 19.75
CA ALA A 132 34.98 3.30 20.66
C ALA A 132 36.44 3.48 20.19
N GLY A 133 36.68 4.35 19.19
CA GLY A 133 38.00 4.68 18.63
C GLY A 133 38.40 6.13 18.85
#